data_AF-A0A357WXT9-F1
#
_entry.id   AF-A0A357WXT9-F1
#
_cell.length_a   1.000
_cell.length_b   1.000
_cell.length_c   1.000
_cell.angle_alpha   90.00
_cell.angle_beta   90.00
_cell.angle_gamma   90.00
#
_symmetry.space_group_name_H-M   'P 1'
#
loop_
_entity.id
_entity.type
_entity.pdbx_description
1 polymer ?
#
loop_
_entity_poly.entity_id
_entity_poly.type
_entity_poly.pdbx_seq_one_letter_code
_entity_poly.pdbx_strand_id
1 'polypeptide(L)'
;VFDKTVKLINNFKDYFKRHGQEIYENPSPGNKAGGITTLEEKSLGCVQKGGRSIVVDVLDIGEPVTKNGLNLLNGPGNDIVAITNLMASGVQLILFTTGRGTPVGAPVPTVKISTNTKLYENKPSWIDFNAG
;
A
#
# COMPACT_ATOMS: atom_id res chain seq x y z
N VAL A 1 -20.53 -4.92 0.79
CA VAL A 1 -19.17 -4.37 0.55
C VAL A 1 -19.09 -2.92 0.99
N PHE A 2 -19.96 -2.03 0.49
CA PHE A 2 -20.01 -0.62 0.89
C PHE A 2 -19.87 -0.38 2.40
N ASP A 3 -20.73 -1.00 3.22
CA ASP A 3 -20.66 -0.82 4.68
C ASP A 3 -19.35 -1.30 5.31
N LYS A 4 -18.76 -2.37 4.76
CA LYS A 4 -17.44 -2.85 5.22
C LYS A 4 -16.35 -1.84 4.88
N THR A 5 -16.39 -1.26 3.68
CA THR A 5 -15.44 -0.22 3.26
C THR A 5 -15.57 1.04 4.12
N VAL A 6 -16.80 1.49 4.40
CA VAL A 6 -17.06 2.62 5.29
C VAL A 6 -16.55 2.32 6.70
N LYS A 7 -16.80 1.11 7.22
CA LYS A 7 -16.27 0.67 8.52
C LYS A 7 -14.75 0.64 8.55
N LEU A 8 -14.08 0.15 7.51
CA LEU A 8 -12.61 0.16 7.41
C LEU A 8 -12.05 1.58 7.59
N ILE A 9 -12.62 2.55 6.87
CA ILE A 9 -12.18 3.95 6.94
C ILE A 9 -12.48 4.56 8.32
N ASN A 10 -13.70 4.35 8.84
CA ASN A 10 -14.11 4.94 10.11
C ASN A 10 -13.37 4.33 11.31
N ASN A 11 -13.16 3.01 11.33
CA ASN A 11 -12.42 2.33 12.39
C ASN A 11 -10.98 2.85 12.50
N PHE A 12 -10.32 3.08 11.36
CA PHE A 12 -8.98 3.66 11.35
C PHE A 12 -8.98 5.09 11.92
N LYS A 13 -9.92 5.95 11.50
CA LYS A 13 -10.07 7.31 12.05
C LYS A 13 -10.33 7.31 13.54
N ASP A 14 -11.22 6.43 14.00
CA ASP A 14 -11.60 6.34 15.42
C ASP A 14 -10.46 5.80 16.28
N TYR A 15 -9.63 4.89 15.74
CA TYR A 15 -8.42 4.44 16.41
C TYR A 15 -7.47 5.62 16.72
N PHE A 16 -7.17 6.48 15.74
CA PHE A 16 -6.31 7.64 15.95
C PHE A 16 -6.92 8.64 16.94
N LYS A 17 -8.22 8.94 16.80
CA LYS A 17 -8.94 9.83 17.73
C LYS A 17 -8.88 9.35 19.18
N ARG A 18 -9.08 8.04 19.42
CA ARG A 18 -9.02 7.46 20.77
C ARG A 18 -7.65 7.59 21.43
N HIS A 19 -6.58 7.73 20.65
CA HIS A 19 -5.22 7.92 21.14
C HIS A 19 -4.77 9.39 21.09
N GLY A 20 -5.68 10.34 20.86
CA GLY A 20 -5.37 11.76 20.77
C GLY A 20 -4.42 12.10 19.61
N GLN A 21 -4.40 11.28 18.55
CA GLN A 21 -3.55 11.49 17.39
C GLN A 21 -4.34 12.16 16.25
N GLU A 22 -3.64 12.97 15.45
CA GLU A 22 -4.21 13.53 14.24
C GLU A 22 -4.35 12.48 13.13
N ILE A 23 -5.39 12.61 12.32
CA ILE A 23 -5.65 11.71 11.19
C ILE A 23 -4.91 12.18 9.92
N TYR A 24 -4.51 13.46 9.87
CA TYR A 24 -4.06 14.15 8.65
C TYR A 24 -2.54 14.48 8.61
N GLU A 25 -1.71 13.86 9.44
CA GLU A 25 -0.25 14.01 9.33
C GLU A 25 0.38 12.80 8.62
N ASN A 26 0.77 12.97 7.35
CA ASN A 26 1.68 12.03 6.69
C ASN A 26 2.43 12.49 5.39
N PRO A 27 2.66 13.78 5.09
CA PRO A 27 3.68 14.15 4.11
C PRO A 27 5.06 14.22 4.80
N SER A 28 5.85 13.17 4.63
CA SER A 28 7.27 13.20 5.02
C SER A 28 8.03 14.27 4.22
N PRO A 29 9.18 14.80 4.72
CA PRO A 29 10.02 15.72 3.95
C PRO A 29 10.37 15.18 2.55
N GLY A 30 10.58 13.87 2.45
CA GLY A 30 10.82 13.20 1.18
C GLY A 30 9.61 13.16 0.24
N ASN A 31 8.37 13.14 0.75
CA ASN A 31 7.18 13.25 -0.09
C ASN A 31 7.02 14.67 -0.65
N LYS A 32 7.24 15.70 0.18
CA LYS A 32 7.20 17.11 -0.26
C LYS A 32 8.26 17.41 -1.32
N ALA A 33 9.50 16.99 -1.09
CA ALA A 33 10.57 17.12 -2.08
C ALA A 33 10.32 16.32 -3.37
N GLY A 34 9.51 15.26 -3.30
CA GLY A 34 9.06 14.47 -4.45
C GLY A 34 7.83 15.04 -5.18
N GLY A 35 7.38 16.26 -4.82
CA GLY A 35 6.29 16.96 -5.50
C GLY A 35 4.88 16.64 -4.99
N ILE A 36 4.75 15.89 -3.89
CA ILE A 36 3.43 15.66 -3.27
C ILE A 36 3.05 16.89 -2.44
N THR A 37 2.00 17.59 -2.86
CA THR A 37 1.57 18.84 -2.20
C THR A 37 0.52 18.58 -1.12
N THR A 38 -0.34 17.57 -1.32
CA THR A 38 -1.43 17.23 -0.40
C THR A 38 -1.50 15.73 -0.08
N LEU A 39 -2.16 15.36 1.01
CA LEU A 39 -2.42 13.95 1.34
C LEU A 39 -3.43 13.32 0.38
N GLU A 40 -4.33 14.12 -0.15
CA GLU A 40 -5.32 13.76 -1.14
C GLU A 40 -4.64 13.32 -2.43
N GLU A 41 -3.65 14.07 -2.92
CA GLU A 41 -2.84 13.67 -4.09
C GLU A 41 -2.13 12.33 -3.87
N LYS A 42 -1.51 12.15 -2.69
CA LYS A 42 -0.86 10.87 -2.32
C LYS A 42 -1.88 9.73 -2.30
N SER A 43 -3.05 9.97 -1.73
CA SER A 43 -4.13 8.98 -1.62
C SER A 43 -4.69 8.61 -3.00
N LEU A 44 -4.86 9.59 -3.88
CA LEU A 44 -5.29 9.39 -5.27
C LEU A 44 -4.28 8.53 -6.04
N GLY A 45 -2.98 8.77 -5.88
CA GLY A 45 -1.95 7.90 -6.45
C GLY A 45 -1.99 6.48 -5.87
N CYS A 46 -2.29 6.36 -4.57
CA CYS A 46 -2.40 5.05 -3.93
C CYS A 46 -3.54 4.18 -4.49
N VAL A 47 -4.72 4.77 -4.71
CA VAL A 47 -5.90 4.03 -5.20
C VAL A 47 -5.77 3.58 -6.66
N GLN A 48 -4.91 4.21 -7.47
CA GLN A 48 -4.65 3.79 -8.85
C GLN A 48 -4.15 2.33 -8.95
N LYS A 49 -3.51 1.81 -7.90
CA LYS A 49 -3.06 0.40 -7.84
C LYS A 49 -4.21 -0.61 -7.93
N GLY A 50 -5.43 -0.22 -7.55
CA GLY A 50 -6.63 -1.05 -7.70
C GLY A 50 -7.16 -1.12 -9.15
N GLY A 51 -6.65 -0.28 -10.04
CA GLY A 51 -7.10 -0.19 -11.43
C GLY A 51 -8.57 0.23 -11.54
N ARG A 52 -9.31 -0.43 -12.44
CA ARG A 52 -10.74 -0.18 -12.70
C ARG A 52 -11.66 -1.28 -12.15
N SER A 53 -11.12 -2.21 -11.36
CA SER A 53 -11.85 -3.34 -10.83
C SER A 53 -12.85 -2.91 -9.75
N ILE A 54 -14.00 -3.58 -9.70
CA ILE A 54 -14.97 -3.39 -8.62
C ILE A 54 -14.42 -4.04 -7.35
N VAL A 55 -14.53 -3.34 -6.22
CA VAL A 55 -14.19 -3.92 -4.90
C VAL A 55 -15.21 -5.00 -4.56
N VAL A 56 -14.73 -6.23 -4.32
CA VAL A 56 -15.59 -7.41 -4.06
C VAL A 56 -15.66 -7.79 -2.58
N ASP A 57 -14.66 -7.42 -1.77
CA ASP A 57 -14.68 -7.60 -0.32
C ASP A 57 -13.71 -6.67 0.41
N VAL A 58 -13.83 -6.68 1.73
CA VAL A 58 -12.89 -6.08 2.67
C VAL A 58 -12.52 -7.14 3.71
N LEU A 59 -11.21 -7.32 3.89
CA LEU A 59 -10.59 -8.27 4.82
C LEU A 59 -10.02 -7.53 6.02
N ASP A 60 -10.21 -8.07 7.22
CA ASP A 60 -9.47 -7.64 8.41
C ASP A 60 -8.10 -8.33 8.51
N ILE A 61 -7.26 -7.85 9.42
CA ILE A 61 -5.91 -8.40 9.63
C ILE A 61 -5.99 -9.88 10.00
N GLY A 62 -5.33 -10.73 9.21
CA GLY A 62 -5.30 -12.18 9.43
C GLY A 62 -6.46 -12.95 8.77
N GLU A 63 -7.41 -12.26 8.13
CA GLU A 63 -8.45 -12.93 7.36
C GLU A 63 -7.89 -13.40 6.00
N PRO A 64 -8.11 -14.68 5.61
CA PRO A 64 -7.70 -15.18 4.31
C PRO A 64 -8.60 -14.64 3.20
N VAL A 65 -8.03 -14.44 2.02
CA VAL A 65 -8.82 -14.10 0.83
C VAL A 65 -9.71 -15.29 0.43
N THR A 66 -11.01 -15.03 0.27
CA THR A 66 -12.01 -16.06 -0.11
C THR A 66 -12.76 -15.72 -1.40
N LYS A 67 -12.70 -14.46 -1.86
CA LYS A 67 -13.36 -14.00 -3.08
C LYS A 67 -12.36 -13.53 -4.12
N ASN A 68 -12.55 -14.01 -5.35
CA ASN A 68 -11.79 -13.55 -6.50
C ASN A 68 -12.20 -12.12 -6.90
N GLY A 69 -11.22 -11.25 -7.12
CA GLY A 69 -11.42 -9.84 -7.48
C GLY A 69 -10.60 -8.88 -6.61
N LEU A 70 -10.89 -7.58 -6.68
CA LEU A 70 -10.22 -6.58 -5.88
C LEU A 70 -10.74 -6.61 -4.44
N ASN A 71 -9.90 -7.06 -3.50
CA ASN A 71 -10.18 -7.06 -2.07
C ASN A 71 -9.39 -5.93 -1.41
N LEU A 72 -10.00 -5.21 -0.47
CA LEU A 72 -9.30 -4.25 0.38
C LEU A 72 -8.86 -4.94 1.66
N LEU A 73 -7.60 -4.78 2.06
CA LEU A 73 -7.07 -5.35 3.30
C LEU A 73 -6.89 -4.24 4.33
N ASN A 74 -7.47 -4.43 5.52
CA ASN A 74 -7.29 -3.54 6.65
C ASN A 74 -5.84 -3.61 7.18
N GLY A 75 -5.30 -2.47 7.59
CA GLY A 75 -3.99 -2.39 8.21
C GLY A 75 -3.25 -1.08 7.95
N PRO A 76 -2.15 -0.82 8.68
CA PRO A 76 -1.33 0.35 8.47
C PRO A 76 -0.53 0.23 7.16
N GLY A 77 -0.27 1.37 6.52
CA GLY A 77 0.50 1.43 5.27
C GLY A 77 2.03 1.34 5.42
N ASN A 78 2.54 0.90 6.57
CA ASN A 78 3.98 0.68 6.76
C ASN A 78 4.41 -0.58 5.99
N ASP A 79 5.48 -0.48 5.19
CA ASP A 79 5.87 -1.52 4.23
C ASP A 79 5.90 -2.94 4.83
N ILE A 80 6.60 -3.14 5.96
CA ILE A 80 6.76 -4.48 6.56
C ILE A 80 5.45 -4.99 7.16
N VAL A 81 4.67 -4.11 7.77
CA VAL A 81 3.37 -4.50 8.37
C VAL A 81 2.36 -4.83 7.28
N ALA A 82 2.29 -4.03 6.22
CA ALA A 82 1.40 -4.28 5.09
C ALA A 82 1.75 -5.58 4.37
N ILE A 83 3.04 -5.85 4.14
CA ILE A 83 3.52 -7.12 3.58
C ILE A 83 3.15 -8.30 4.47
N THR A 84 3.33 -8.17 5.78
CA THR A 84 2.98 -9.23 6.74
C THR A 84 1.48 -9.53 6.70
N ASN A 85 0.64 -8.50 6.65
CA ASN A 85 -0.81 -8.68 6.55
C ASN A 85 -1.21 -9.34 5.23
N LEU A 86 -0.61 -8.93 4.10
CA LEU A 86 -0.85 -9.57 2.81
C LEU A 86 -0.53 -11.06 2.84
N MET A 87 0.62 -11.43 3.42
CA MET A 87 1.00 -12.84 3.56
C MET A 87 0.03 -13.61 4.47
N ALA A 88 -0.40 -13.00 5.58
CA ALA A 88 -1.39 -13.59 6.47
C ALA A 88 -2.75 -13.81 5.78
N SER A 89 -3.11 -12.95 4.83
CA SER A 89 -4.29 -13.11 3.98
C SER A 89 -4.13 -14.12 2.84
N GLY A 90 -2.95 -14.75 2.72
CA GLY A 90 -2.72 -15.87 1.79
C GLY A 90 -2.26 -15.45 0.38
N VAL A 91 -1.69 -14.25 0.20
CA VAL A 91 -1.13 -13.88 -1.12
C VAL A 91 0.09 -14.74 -1.48
N GLN A 92 0.24 -15.04 -2.76
CA GLN A 92 1.33 -15.86 -3.30
C GLN A 92 2.39 -15.04 -4.06
N LEU A 93 2.12 -13.75 -4.29
CA LEU A 93 3.00 -12.81 -4.96
C LEU A 93 2.71 -11.41 -4.45
N ILE A 94 3.76 -10.60 -4.26
CA ILE A 94 3.65 -9.19 -3.91
C ILE A 94 4.27 -8.34 -5.01
N LEU A 95 3.53 -7.31 -5.46
CA LEU A 95 4.06 -6.27 -6.35
C LEU A 95 4.36 -5.02 -5.52
N PHE A 96 5.64 -4.71 -5.36
CA PHE A 96 6.11 -3.61 -4.53
C PHE A 96 6.67 -2.47 -5.38
N THR A 97 5.90 -1.39 -5.52
CA THR A 97 6.30 -0.18 -6.26
C THR A 97 7.15 0.74 -5.38
N THR A 98 8.31 1.19 -5.86
CA THR A 98 9.18 2.10 -5.10
C THR A 98 9.84 3.16 -5.98
N GLY A 99 9.83 4.41 -5.51
CA GLY A 99 10.59 5.50 -6.14
C GLY A 99 11.94 5.77 -5.49
N ARG A 100 12.22 5.15 -4.34
CA ARG A 100 13.42 5.41 -3.51
C ARG A 100 14.30 4.18 -3.31
N GLY A 101 13.87 3.00 -3.77
CA GLY A 101 14.64 1.77 -3.67
C GLY A 101 14.67 1.20 -2.26
N THR A 102 13.52 1.23 -1.57
CA THR A 102 13.38 0.61 -0.24
C THR A 102 13.86 -0.85 -0.30
N PRO A 103 14.84 -1.25 0.53
CA PRO A 103 15.39 -2.61 0.52
C PRO A 103 14.47 -3.59 1.27
N VAL A 104 13.23 -3.71 0.82
CA VAL A 104 12.21 -4.58 1.44
C VAL A 104 12.27 -5.99 0.85
N GLY A 105 11.99 -7.00 1.66
CA GLY A 105 11.83 -8.39 1.23
C GLY A 105 10.75 -9.09 2.04
N ALA A 106 10.21 -10.18 1.51
CA ALA A 106 9.20 -11.00 2.16
C ALA A 106 9.46 -12.49 1.87
N PRO A 107 9.01 -13.41 2.76
CA PRO A 107 8.97 -14.83 2.47
C PRO A 107 8.20 -15.21 1.20
N VAL A 108 7.17 -14.43 0.85
CA VAL A 108 6.45 -14.55 -0.42
C VAL A 108 7.22 -13.83 -1.54
N PRO A 109 7.33 -14.40 -2.75
CA PRO A 109 7.97 -13.74 -3.88
C PRO A 109 7.49 -12.29 -4.04
N THR A 110 8.44 -11.37 -4.09
CA THR A 110 8.17 -9.92 -4.13
C THR A 110 8.87 -9.31 -5.32
N VAL A 111 8.08 -8.83 -6.29
CA VAL A 111 8.56 -8.14 -7.49
C VAL A 111 8.68 -6.66 -7.18
N LYS A 112 9.89 -6.12 -7.27
CA LYS A 112 10.18 -4.70 -7.05
C LYS A 112 10.10 -3.93 -8.36
N ILE A 113 9.21 -2.96 -8.37
CA ILE A 113 8.90 -2.12 -9.54
C ILE A 113 9.38 -0.70 -9.25
N SER A 114 10.30 -0.19 -10.06
CA SER A 114 10.77 1.20 -9.93
C SER A 114 9.83 2.18 -10.62
N THR A 115 9.60 3.34 -9.99
CA THR A 115 8.85 4.47 -10.56
C THR A 115 9.75 5.57 -11.13
N ASN A 116 11.04 5.29 -11.33
CA ASN A 116 11.96 6.13 -12.09
C ASN A 116 13.09 5.29 -12.71
N THR A 117 13.41 5.56 -13.96
CA THR A 117 14.46 4.87 -14.73
C THR A 117 15.82 5.02 -14.07
N LYS A 118 16.11 6.20 -13.48
CA LYS A 118 17.35 6.44 -12.75
C LYS A 118 17.56 5.43 -11.60
N LEU A 119 16.53 5.10 -10.83
CA LEU A 119 16.63 4.10 -9.77
C LEU A 119 16.86 2.69 -10.32
N TYR A 120 16.19 2.35 -11.42
CA TYR A 120 16.37 1.05 -12.08
C TYR A 120 17.82 0.87 -12.57
N GLU A 121 18.36 1.87 -13.28
CA GLU A 121 19.74 1.85 -13.81
C GLU A 121 20.80 1.83 -12.70
N ASN A 122 20.57 2.54 -11.59
CA ASN A 122 21.51 2.59 -10.47
C ASN A 122 21.46 1.33 -9.57
N LYS A 123 20.35 0.57 -9.61
CA LYS A 123 20.15 -0.62 -8.76
C LYS A 123 19.58 -1.80 -9.57
N PRO A 124 20.25 -2.24 -10.65
CA PRO A 124 19.74 -3.27 -11.55
C PRO A 124 19.56 -4.63 -10.86
N SER A 125 20.27 -4.88 -9.76
CA SER A 125 20.14 -6.12 -8.98
C SER A 125 19.04 -6.06 -7.91
N TRP A 126 18.39 -4.92 -7.69
CA TRP A 126 17.34 -4.75 -6.67
C TRP A 126 15.95 -4.53 -7.26
N ILE A 127 15.89 -4.08 -8.51
CA ILE A 127 14.64 -3.73 -9.19
C ILE A 127 14.41 -4.73 -10.32
N ASP A 128 13.25 -5.38 -10.31
CA ASP A 128 12.87 -6.39 -11.30
C ASP A 128 12.22 -5.76 -12.54
N PHE A 129 11.54 -4.62 -12.39
CA PHE A 129 10.83 -3.94 -13.49
C PHE A 129 10.96 -2.41 -13.42
N ASN A 130 11.15 -1.77 -14.57
CA ASN A 130 11.13 -0.31 -14.71
C ASN A 130 9.78 0.17 -15.24
N ALA A 131 9.04 0.95 -14.46
CA ALA A 131 7.77 1.56 -14.87
C ALA A 131 7.90 3.04 -15.29
N GLY A 132 9.13 3.55 -15.46
CA GLY A 132 9.43 4.86 -16.04
C GLY A 132 10.18 5.75 -15.08
#